data_AF-A0A358PFK8-F1
#
_entry.id   AF-A0A358PFK8-F1
#
_cell.length_a   1.000
_cell.length_b   1.000
_cell.length_c   1.000
_cell.angle_alpha   90.00
_cell.angle_beta   90.00
_cell.angle_gamma   90.00
#
_symmetry.space_group_name_H-M   'P 1'
#
loop_
_entity.id
_entity.type
_entity.pdbx_description
1 polymer ?
#
loop_
_entity_poly.entity_id
_entity_poly.type
_entity_poly.pdbx_seq_one_letter_code
_entity_poly.pdbx_strand_id
1 'polypeptide(L)' 'MSAGIIYLAAGGTGGHIFPALAVAEAMNARGYQTCLFTDRRGAV' A
#
# COMPACT_ATOMS: atom_id res chain seq x y z
N MET A 1 5.88 -8.13 -20.10
CA MET A 1 6.36 -8.57 -18.77
C MET A 1 5.28 -8.25 -17.77
N SER A 2 4.83 -9.22 -16.96
CA SER A 2 3.98 -8.91 -15.82
C SER A 2 4.80 -8.05 -14.86
N ALA A 3 4.35 -6.84 -14.55
CA ALA A 3 4.99 -6.07 -13.49
C ALA A 3 4.92 -6.88 -12.19
N GLY A 4 5.97 -6.79 -11.36
CA GLY A 4 6.06 -7.54 -10.11
C GLY A 4 5.00 -7.11 -9.08
N ILE A 5 4.83 -7.93 -8.05
CA ILE A 5 3.98 -7.60 -6.89
C ILE A 5 4.83 -6.81 -5.88
N ILE A 6 4.30 -5.71 -5.37
CA ILE A 6 4.91 -4.86 -4.34
C ILE A 6 4.11 -5.03 -3.04
N TYR A 7 4.80 -5.41 -1.96
CA TYR A 7 4.22 -5.48 -0.63
C TYR A 7 4.62 -4.24 0.17
N LEU A 8 3.62 -3.55 0.71
CA LEU A 8 3.77 -2.38 1.57
C LEU A 8 3.37 -2.77 2.98
N ALA A 9 4.14 -2.36 3.97
CA ALA A 9 3.82 -2.59 5.38
C ALA A 9 3.77 -1.23 6.09
N ALA A 10 2.59 -0.82 6.53
CA ALA A 10 2.39 0.42 7.26
C ALA A 10 1.30 0.24 8.32
N GLY A 11 1.59 0.65 9.56
CA GLY A 11 0.68 0.56 10.70
C GLY A 11 0.48 1.91 11.40
N GLY A 12 -0.35 1.92 12.43
CA GLY A 12 -0.71 3.13 13.16
C GLY A 12 -1.96 3.83 12.59
N THR A 13 -2.03 5.14 12.74
CA THR A 13 -3.19 5.96 12.30
C THR A 13 -2.96 6.54 10.90
N GLY A 14 -3.87 7.41 10.45
CA GLY A 14 -3.83 8.01 9.11
C GLY A 14 -2.47 8.60 8.69
N GLY A 15 -1.66 9.09 9.62
CA GLY A 15 -0.34 9.66 9.33
C GLY A 15 0.63 8.71 8.61
N HIS A 16 0.48 7.40 8.77
CA HIS A 16 1.27 6.39 8.03
C HIS A 16 0.44 5.65 6.98
N ILE A 17 -0.86 5.43 7.26
CA ILE A 17 -1.75 4.68 6.36
C ILE A 17 -2.03 5.45 5.06
N PHE A 18 -2.35 6.74 5.13
CA PHE A 18 -2.66 7.51 3.93
C PHE A 18 -1.44 7.64 2.99
N PRO A 19 -0.21 7.91 3.47
CA PRO A 19 0.97 7.85 2.61
C PRO A 19 1.20 6.47 1.99
N ALA A 20 1.01 5.38 2.73
CA ALA A 20 1.19 4.03 2.20
C ALA A 20 0.16 3.71 1.10
N LEU A 21 -1.10 4.14 1.26
CA LEU A 21 -2.12 4.06 0.22
C LEU A 21 -1.77 4.89 -1.01
N ALA A 22 -1.28 6.12 -0.83
CA ALA A 22 -0.86 6.96 -1.94
C ALA A 22 0.29 6.34 -2.76
N VAL A 23 1.25 5.70 -2.08
CA VAL A 23 2.32 4.93 -2.75
C VAL A 23 1.73 3.73 -3.49
N ALA A 24 0.82 2.98 -2.87
CA ALA A 24 0.17 1.83 -3.51
C ALA A 24 -0.56 2.23 -4.80
N GLU A 25 -1.33 3.32 -4.74
CA GLU A 25 -2.07 3.88 -5.87
C GLU A 25 -1.12 4.31 -7.01
N ALA A 26 -0.03 5.01 -6.66
CA ALA A 26 0.98 5.42 -7.63
C ALA A 26 1.67 4.22 -8.31
N MET A 27 1.91 3.12 -7.58
CA MET A 27 2.49 1.90 -8.16
C MET A 27 1.48 1.13 -9.02
N ASN A 28 0.22 1.08 -8.61
CA ASN A 28 -0.87 0.50 -9.42
C ASN A 28 -1.01 1.24 -10.75
N ALA A 29 -0.95 2.58 -10.74
CA ALA A 29 -0.97 3.40 -11.96
C ALA A 29 0.21 3.13 -12.90
N ARG A 30 1.33 2.61 -12.38
CA ARG A 30 2.51 2.18 -13.15
C ARG A 30 2.44 0.72 -13.61
N GLY A 31 1.32 0.03 -13.32
CA GLY A 31 1.06 -1.34 -13.73
C GLY A 31 1.53 -2.41 -12.74
N TYR A 32 2.08 -2.05 -11.59
CA TYR A 32 2.43 -3.02 -10.54
C TYR A 32 1.18 -3.49 -9.79
N GLN A 33 1.20 -4.71 -9.27
CA GLN A 33 0.21 -5.14 -8.28
C GLN A 33 0.70 -4.78 -6.88
N THR A 34 -0.19 -4.29 -6.01
CA THR A 34 0.19 -3.91 -4.63
C THR A 34 -0.62 -4.65 -3.59
N CYS A 35 0.00 -4.93 -2.46
CA CYS A 35 -0.64 -5.48 -1.26
C CYS A 35 -0.17 -4.68 -0.04
N LEU A 36 -1.11 -4.11 0.71
CA LEU A 36 -0.82 -3.34 1.92
C LEU A 36 -1.14 -4.17 3.16
N PHE A 37 -0.11 -4.44 3.96
CA PHE A 37 -0.23 -4.97 5.30
C PHE A 37 -0.35 -3.83 6.30
N THR A 38 -1.32 -3.94 7.19
CA THR A 38 -1.54 -2.97 8.25
C THR A 38 -1.93 -3.64 9.56
N ASP A 39 -1.80 -2.90 10.66
CA ASP A 39 -2.28 -3.36 11.96
C ASP A 39 -3.81 -3.25 12.04
N ARG A 40 -4.40 -3.76 13.13
CA ARG A 40 -5.85 -3.74 13.32
C ARG A 40 -6.46 -2.33 13.31
N ARG A 41 -5.67 -1.26 13.53
CA ARG A 41 -6.14 0.12 13.55
C ARG A 41 -6.26 0.70 12.15
N GLY A 42 -5.37 0.30 11.24
CA GLY A 42 -5.42 0.69 9.82
C GLY A 42 -6.31 -0.22 8.96
N ALA A 43 -6.72 -1.38 9.47
CA ALA A 43 -7.68 -2.26 8.82
C ALA A 43 -9.11 -1.69 8.96
N VAL A 44 -9.57 -0.98 7.93
CA VAL A 44 -10.96 -0.52 7.78
C VAL A 44 -11.65 -1.20 6.62
#